data_AF-I1YJU6-F1
#
_entry.id   AF-I1YJU6-F1
#
_cell.length_a   1.000
_cell.length_b   1.000
_cell.length_c   1.000
_cell.angle_alpha   90.00
_cell.angle_beta   90.00
_cell.angle_gamma   90.00
#
_symmetry.space_group_name_H-M   'P 1'
#
loop_
_entity.id
_entity.type
_entity.pdbx_description
1 polymer ?
#
loop_
_entity_poly.entity_id
_entity_poly.type
_entity_poly.pdbx_seq_one_letter_code
_entity_poly.pdbx_strand_id
1 'polypeptide(L)' 'MAIKQFMVMLGAICCTSCATYTLMKSDRYYQQADIPADAMPQPGQCRLWYNNRPVSEQPPARDCADFLDKIPKEARLIRG' A
#
# COMPACT_ATOMS: atom_id res chain seq x y z
N MET A 1 41.44 -18.75 9.28
CA MET A 1 40.19 -19.15 8.58
C MET A 1 39.04 -18.19 8.93
N ALA A 2 39.18 -16.89 8.68
CA ALA A 2 38.13 -15.89 8.99
C ALA A 2 37.69 -15.05 7.78
N ILE A 3 38.46 -15.07 6.67
CA ILE A 3 38.20 -14.21 5.50
C ILE A 3 37.23 -14.88 4.49
N LYS A 4 37.20 -16.22 4.41
CA LYS A 4 36.29 -16.95 3.52
C LYS A 4 34.81 -16.92 3.97
N GLN A 5 34.54 -16.64 5.25
CA GLN A 5 33.18 -16.62 5.80
C GLN A 5 32.44 -15.32 5.41
N PHE A 6 33.15 -14.21 5.24
CA PHE A 6 32.53 -12.92 4.94
C PHE A 6 31.93 -12.84 3.54
N MET A 7 32.51 -13.59 2.59
CA MET A 7 32.07 -13.61 1.19
C MET A 7 30.84 -14.50 0.96
N VAL A 8 30.55 -15.44 1.87
CA VAL A 8 29.35 -16.29 1.81
C VAL A 8 28.10 -15.52 2.27
N MET A 9 28.27 -14.51 3.12
CA MET A 9 27.15 -13.68 3.60
C MET A 9 26.70 -12.62 2.57
N LEU A 10 27.58 -12.21 1.64
CA LEU A 10 27.23 -11.31 0.53
C LEU A 10 26.54 -12.04 -0.64
N GLY A 11 26.76 -13.35 -0.80
CA GLY A 11 26.14 -14.16 -1.85
C GLY A 11 24.71 -14.62 -1.53
N ALA A 12 24.34 -14.69 -0.24
CA ALA A 12 23.03 -15.18 0.21
C ALA A 12 21.89 -14.14 0.11
N ILE A 13 22.18 -12.89 -0.28
CA ILE A 13 21.18 -11.82 -0.37
C ILE A 13 20.40 -11.90 -1.70
N CYS A 14 20.95 -12.55 -2.74
CA CYS A 14 20.36 -12.56 -4.07
C CYS A 14 19.17 -13.53 -4.22
N CYS A 15 19.00 -14.51 -3.33
CA CYS A 15 17.99 -15.57 -3.45
C CYS A 15 16.76 -15.38 -2.55
N THR A 16 16.79 -14.43 -1.60
CA THR A 16 15.65 -14.14 -0.71
C THR A 16 14.57 -13.26 -1.34
N SER A 17 14.84 -12.70 -2.51
CA SER A 17 13.94 -11.82 -3.25
C SER A 17 12.62 -12.49 -3.66
N CYS A 18 12.58 -13.83 -3.75
CA CYS A 18 11.34 -14.52 -4.12
C CYS A 18 10.27 -14.51 -3.01
N ALA A 19 10.63 -14.96 -1.81
CA ALA A 19 9.64 -15.07 -0.73
C ALA A 19 9.15 -13.69 -0.22
N THR A 20 9.92 -12.63 -0.47
CA THR A 20 9.56 -11.27 -0.03
C THR A 20 8.57 -10.56 -0.95
N TYR A 21 8.51 -10.90 -2.26
CA TYR A 21 7.57 -10.23 -3.17
C TYR A 21 6.10 -10.56 -2.87
N THR A 22 5.83 -11.79 -2.39
CA THR A 22 4.47 -12.25 -2.10
C THR A 22 3.95 -11.57 -0.84
N LEU A 23 4.81 -11.38 0.16
CA LEU A 23 4.48 -10.64 1.38
C LEU A 23 4.14 -9.18 1.08
N MET A 24 4.94 -8.48 0.26
CA MET A 24 4.68 -7.07 -0.09
C MET A 24 3.41 -6.85 -0.93
N LYS A 25 3.00 -7.84 -1.74
CA LYS A 25 1.78 -7.76 -2.55
C LYS A 25 0.52 -8.04 -1.73
N SER A 26 0.63 -8.89 -0.72
CA SER A 26 -0.47 -9.27 0.17
C SER A 26 -1.12 -8.05 0.83
N ASP A 27 -0.34 -7.21 1.50
CA ASP A 27 -0.91 -6.10 2.30
C ASP A 27 -1.69 -5.09 1.44
N ARG A 28 -1.18 -4.72 0.26
CA ARG A 28 -1.91 -3.82 -0.66
C ARG A 28 -3.17 -4.47 -1.22
N TYR A 29 -3.11 -5.76 -1.56
CA TYR A 29 -4.23 -6.49 -2.12
C TYR A 29 -5.39 -6.63 -1.12
N TYR A 30 -5.10 -6.95 0.14
CA TYR A 30 -6.13 -7.04 1.18
C TYR A 30 -6.78 -5.69 1.52
N GLN A 31 -6.05 -4.58 1.44
CA GLN A 31 -6.57 -3.22 1.70
C GLN A 31 -7.49 -2.66 0.59
N GLN A 32 -7.49 -3.30 -0.59
CA GLN A 32 -8.39 -3.00 -1.69
C GLN A 32 -9.61 -3.93 -1.71
N ALA A 33 -9.51 -5.13 -1.14
CA ALA A 33 -10.59 -6.12 -1.14
C ALA A 33 -11.82 -5.68 -0.31
N ASP A 34 -11.66 -4.78 0.65
CA ASP A 34 -12.73 -4.24 1.50
C ASP A 34 -13.37 -2.95 0.94
N ILE A 35 -12.88 -2.46 -0.21
CA ILE A 35 -13.42 -1.27 -0.87
C ILE A 35 -14.26 -1.70 -2.08
N PRO A 36 -15.55 -1.37 -2.15
CA PRO A 36 -16.37 -1.61 -3.32
C PRO A 36 -15.76 -0.99 -4.59
N ALA A 37 -15.79 -1.70 -5.71
CA ALA A 37 -15.15 -1.27 -6.95
C ALA A 37 -15.78 0.01 -7.52
N ASP A 38 -17.10 0.18 -7.37
CA ASP A 38 -17.85 1.39 -7.72
C ASP A 38 -17.51 2.59 -6.83
N ALA A 39 -16.94 2.32 -5.65
CA ALA A 39 -16.46 3.36 -4.78
C ALA A 39 -15.03 3.80 -5.16
N MET A 40 -14.25 3.08 -5.97
CA MET A 40 -12.87 3.49 -6.25
C MET A 40 -12.80 4.87 -6.94
N PRO A 41 -11.81 5.73 -6.61
CA PRO A 41 -11.59 6.98 -7.33
C PRO A 41 -11.27 6.72 -8.81
N GLN A 42 -11.46 7.73 -9.65
CA GLN A 42 -11.01 7.65 -11.04
C GLN A 42 -9.46 7.69 -11.12
N PRO A 43 -8.86 7.19 -12.21
CA PRO A 43 -7.41 7.29 -12.42
C PRO A 43 -6.91 8.73 -12.28
N GLY A 44 -5.88 8.92 -11.45
CA GLY A 44 -5.33 10.24 -11.13
C GLY A 44 -6.01 10.96 -9.96
N GLN A 45 -7.14 10.44 -9.46
CA GLN A 45 -7.77 10.94 -8.24
C GLN A 45 -7.41 10.08 -7.02
N CYS A 46 -7.42 10.74 -5.87
CA CYS A 46 -7.25 10.12 -4.58
C CYS A 46 -8.45 10.41 -3.67
N ARG A 47 -8.72 9.53 -2.71
CA ARG A 47 -9.80 9.68 -1.74
C ARG A 47 -9.39 9.16 -0.38
N LEU A 48 -9.87 9.80 0.69
CA LEU A 48 -9.75 9.23 2.04
C LEU A 48 -10.81 8.15 2.24
N TRP A 49 -10.41 7.02 2.79
CA TRP A 49 -11.29 5.92 3.11
C TRP A 49 -11.23 5.60 4.60
N TYR A 50 -12.39 5.65 5.24
CA TYR A 50 -12.58 5.29 6.64
C TYR A 50 -13.28 3.93 6.73
N ASN A 51 -12.70 2.96 7.44
CA ASN A 51 -13.29 1.63 7.61
C ASN A 51 -14.62 1.63 8.37
N ASN A 52 -14.81 2.61 9.24
CA ASN A 52 -15.97 2.69 10.13
C ASN A 52 -17.09 3.56 9.54
N ARG A 53 -17.08 3.84 8.23
CA ARG A 53 -18.09 4.67 7.57
C ARG A 53 -18.70 3.97 6.35
N PRO A 54 -20.02 4.08 6.14
CA PRO A 54 -20.65 3.63 4.91
C PRO A 54 -20.20 4.50 3.72
N VAL A 55 -20.35 3.97 2.49
CA VAL A 55 -19.91 4.65 1.25
C VAL A 55 -20.51 6.05 1.10
N SER A 56 -21.78 6.22 1.48
CA SER A 56 -22.50 7.51 1.41
C SER A 56 -21.93 8.60 2.32
N GLU A 57 -21.14 8.23 3.34
CA GLU A 57 -20.51 9.15 4.30
C GLU A 57 -19.01 9.36 4.03
N GLN A 58 -18.48 8.69 3.00
CA GLN A 58 -17.08 8.86 2.62
C GLN A 58 -16.89 10.25 2.00
N PRO A 59 -15.77 10.94 2.27
CA PRO A 59 -15.44 12.18 1.59
C PRO A 59 -15.33 11.99 0.07
N PRO A 60 -15.55 13.05 -0.73
CA PRO A 60 -15.39 12.97 -2.17
C PRO A 60 -13.93 12.71 -2.57
N ALA A 61 -13.75 12.08 -3.73
CA ALA A 61 -12.44 12.00 -4.38
C ALA A 61 -11.99 13.38 -4.86
N ARG A 62 -10.68 13.64 -4.80
CA ARG A 62 -10.04 14.88 -5.21
C ARG A 62 -8.70 14.58 -5.90
N ASP A 63 -8.01 15.61 -6.39
CA ASP A 63 -6.69 15.42 -6.96
C ASP A 63 -5.73 14.84 -5.91
N CYS A 64 -4.85 13.92 -6.31
CA CYS A 64 -3.86 13.36 -5.40
C CYS A 64 -2.91 14.42 -4.79
N ALA A 65 -2.66 15.52 -5.50
CA ALA A 65 -1.88 16.66 -5.02
C ALA A 65 -2.58 17.43 -3.89
N ASP A 66 -3.88 17.25 -3.67
CA ASP A 66 -4.60 17.90 -2.56
C ASP A 66 -4.32 17.24 -1.20
N PHE A 67 -3.66 16.07 -1.19
CA PHE A 67 -3.43 15.24 -0.01
C PHE A 67 -2.00 15.28 0.54
N LEU A 68 -1.15 16.22 0.07
CA LEU A 68 0.30 16.26 0.32
C LEU A 68 0.73 15.93 1.75
N ASP A 69 -0.01 16.36 2.78
CA ASP A 69 0.27 16.01 4.19
C ASP A 69 -0.99 15.83 5.06
N LYS A 70 -2.15 15.60 4.45
CA LYS A 70 -3.45 15.68 5.14
C LYS A 70 -4.19 14.35 5.19
N ILE A 71 -3.53 13.33 5.74
CA ILE A 71 -4.14 12.01 5.95
C ILE A 71 -4.41 11.84 7.45
N PRO A 72 -5.67 11.85 7.90
CA PRO A 72 -6.02 11.52 9.28
C PRO A 72 -5.61 10.09 9.64
N LYS A 73 -5.22 9.85 10.89
CA LYS A 73 -4.79 8.50 11.36
C LYS A 73 -5.85 7.41 11.15
N GLU A 74 -7.12 7.79 11.23
CA GLU A 74 -8.27 6.89 11.08
C GLU A 74 -8.66 6.63 9.62
N ALA A 75 -7.95 7.24 8.66
CA ALA A 75 -8.21 7.10 7.24
C ALA A 75 -6.98 6.61 6.50
N ARG A 76 -7.22 5.89 5.40
CA ARG A 76 -6.19 5.61 4.40
C ARG A 76 -6.46 6.37 3.12
N LEU A 77 -5.39 6.73 2.41
CA LEU A 77 -5.50 7.32 1.08
C LEU A 77 -5.59 6.21 0.04
N ILE A 78 -6.71 6.14 -0.67
CA ILE A 78 -6.93 5.22 -1.78
C ILE A 78 -6.75 5.98 -3.09
N ARG A 79 -6.23 5.31 -4.11
CA ARG A 79 -5.91 5.89 -5.43
C ARG A 79 -6.56 5.05 -6.54
N GLY A 80 -7.15 5.74 -7.51
CA GLY A 80 -7.67 5.14 -8.74
C GLY A 80 -6.61 4.85 -9.79
#